data_AF-A0AAW1IPQ0-F1
#
_entry.id   AF-A0AAW1IPQ0-F1
#
_cell.length_a   1.000
_cell.length_b   1.000
_cell.length_c   1.000
_cell.angle_alpha   90.00
_cell.angle_beta   90.00
_cell.angle_gamma   90.00
#
_symmetry.space_group_name_H-M   'P 1'
#
loop_
_entity.id
_entity.type
_entity.pdbx_description
1 polymer ?
#
loop_
_entity_poly.entity_id
_entity_poly.type
_entity_poly.pdbx_seq_one_letter_code
_entity_poly.pdbx_strand_id
1 'polypeptide(L)'
;MRVAKKLKTSTVSGYSNESNPFGDANLNEKFVWRKKIEKAVSTGVTLDEFTVKAEKRRQKERMAEIEKVKKRREERALEKAQREEDMMLLERERGRAEADDFEKKEEEFHFDESKVKSKIRLCKGRMKPIDVLTTY
;
A
#
# COMPACT_ATOMS: atom_id res chain seq x y z
N MET A 1 4.64 -20.72 -52.57
CA MET A 1 3.33 -20.65 -51.88
C MET A 1 3.37 -21.29 -50.48
N ARG A 2 4.14 -20.74 -49.52
CA ARG A 2 4.08 -21.17 -48.10
C ARG A 2 4.26 -19.97 -47.18
N VAL A 3 3.37 -19.00 -47.31
CA VAL A 3 3.29 -17.84 -46.40
C VAL A 3 1.82 -17.63 -46.05
N ALA A 4 1.22 -18.56 -45.30
CA ALA A 4 -0.11 -18.40 -44.71
C ALA A 4 -0.44 -19.52 -43.70
N LYS A 5 0.44 -19.82 -42.74
CA LYS A 5 0.08 -20.65 -41.57
C LYS A 5 0.67 -20.09 -40.28
N LYS A 6 0.64 -18.76 -40.13
CA LYS A 6 0.99 -18.08 -38.88
C LYS A 6 -0.06 -17.03 -38.53
N LEU A 7 -1.32 -17.40 -38.68
CA LEU A 7 -2.42 -16.76 -37.95
C LEU A 7 -2.54 -17.53 -36.64
N LYS A 8 -2.04 -16.89 -35.59
CA LYS A 8 -1.97 -17.36 -34.21
C LYS A 8 -3.29 -18.04 -33.83
N THR A 9 -3.24 -19.34 -33.52
CA THR A 9 -4.31 -20.01 -32.79
C THR A 9 -4.46 -19.25 -31.47
N SER A 10 -5.62 -18.64 -31.25
CA SER A 10 -5.92 -17.90 -30.03
C SER A 10 -5.97 -18.88 -28.88
N THR A 11 -4.87 -19.08 -28.16
CA THR A 11 -4.83 -20.02 -27.02
C THR A 11 -5.63 -19.47 -25.85
N VAL A 12 -6.71 -20.15 -25.50
CA VAL A 12 -7.48 -19.84 -24.29
C VAL A 12 -6.84 -20.60 -23.13
N SER A 13 -6.38 -19.87 -22.11
CA SER A 13 -5.76 -20.46 -20.91
C SER A 13 -4.55 -21.38 -21.18
N GLY A 14 -3.84 -21.18 -22.31
CA GLY A 14 -2.68 -21.98 -22.70
C GLY A 14 -2.98 -23.24 -23.51
N TYR A 15 -4.26 -23.55 -23.75
CA TYR A 15 -4.67 -24.71 -24.54
C TYR A 15 -5.05 -24.32 -25.97
N SER A 16 -4.91 -25.26 -26.91
CA SER A 16 -5.43 -25.16 -28.27
C SER A 16 -6.57 -26.16 -28.46
N ASN A 17 -7.39 -25.98 -29.50
CA ASN A 17 -8.45 -26.95 -29.83
C ASN A 17 -7.91 -28.37 -30.05
N GLU A 18 -6.65 -28.52 -30.49
CA GLU A 18 -5.99 -29.81 -30.75
C GLU A 18 -5.44 -30.45 -29.46
N SER A 19 -5.15 -29.63 -28.44
CA SER A 19 -4.63 -30.05 -27.13
C SER A 19 -5.57 -29.54 -26.05
N ASN A 20 -6.83 -29.99 -26.12
CA ASN A 20 -7.89 -29.54 -25.23
C ASN A 20 -8.23 -30.61 -24.17
N PRO A 21 -7.98 -30.36 -22.87
CA PRO A 21 -8.34 -31.30 -21.81
C PRO A 21 -9.84 -31.29 -21.44
N PHE A 22 -10.63 -30.35 -21.96
CA PHE A 22 -12.02 -30.13 -21.58
C PHE A 22 -13.05 -30.87 -22.44
N GLY A 23 -12.60 -31.59 -23.47
CA GLY A 23 -13.44 -32.48 -24.26
C GLY A 23 -14.40 -31.79 -25.24
N ASP A 24 -14.28 -30.47 -25.46
CA ASP A 24 -15.00 -29.74 -26.51
C ASP A 24 -14.12 -29.50 -27.75
N ALA A 25 -14.72 -29.50 -28.95
CA ALA A 25 -13.97 -29.32 -30.20
C ALA A 25 -13.56 -27.86 -30.48
N ASN A 26 -14.21 -26.91 -29.81
CA ASN A 26 -14.27 -25.50 -30.21
C ASN A 26 -13.82 -24.54 -29.10
N LEU A 27 -12.80 -24.91 -28.31
CA LEU A 27 -12.32 -24.14 -27.16
C LEU A 27 -12.00 -22.65 -27.48
N ASN A 28 -11.50 -22.39 -28.67
CA ASN A 28 -11.13 -21.05 -29.13
C ASN A 28 -12.33 -20.22 -29.63
N GLU A 29 -13.52 -20.81 -29.77
CA GLU A 29 -14.72 -20.10 -30.19
C GLU A 29 -15.35 -19.36 -29.01
N LYS A 30 -15.82 -18.13 -29.26
CA LYS A 30 -16.57 -17.41 -28.25
C LYS A 30 -17.92 -18.05 -28.04
N PHE A 31 -18.20 -18.42 -26.79
CA PHE A 31 -19.53 -18.87 -26.39
C PHE A 31 -20.60 -17.81 -26.67
N VAL A 32 -21.71 -18.22 -27.28
CA VAL A 32 -22.87 -17.38 -27.56
C VAL A 32 -24.11 -17.98 -26.90
N TRP A 33 -24.70 -17.25 -25.97
CA TRP A 33 -25.94 -17.68 -25.31
C TRP A 33 -27.16 -17.31 -26.15
N ARG A 34 -27.46 -18.11 -27.18
CA ARG A 34 -28.56 -17.85 -28.14
C ARG A 34 -29.91 -17.57 -27.47
N LYS A 35 -30.34 -18.44 -26.54
CA LYS A 35 -31.58 -18.25 -25.76
C LYS A 35 -31.64 -16.91 -25.01
N LYS A 36 -30.50 -16.42 -24.51
CA LYS A 36 -30.43 -15.12 -23.82
C LYS A 36 -30.59 -13.96 -24.81
N ILE A 37 -29.99 -14.07 -25.99
CA ILE A 37 -30.14 -13.09 -27.06
C ILE A 37 -31.59 -13.06 -27.54
N GLU A 38 -32.18 -14.22 -27.83
CA GLU A 38 -33.59 -14.34 -28.22
C GLU A 38 -34.51 -13.70 -27.19
N LYS A 39 -34.31 -14.00 -25.89
CA LYS A 39 -35.07 -13.37 -24.81
C LYS A 39 -34.88 -11.85 -24.78
N ALA A 40 -33.64 -11.36 -24.90
CA ALA A 40 -33.35 -9.93 -24.89
C ALA A 40 -33.99 -9.18 -26.07
N VAL A 41 -33.96 -9.79 -27.26
CA VAL A 41 -34.62 -9.26 -28.46
C VAL A 41 -36.14 -9.24 -28.26
N SER A 42 -36.73 -10.30 -27.68
CA SER A 42 -38.16 -10.30 -27.38
C SER A 42 -38.57 -9.23 -26.37
N THR A 43 -37.67 -8.83 -25.46
CA THR A 43 -37.87 -7.70 -24.54
C THR A 43 -37.58 -6.33 -25.14
N GLY A 44 -37.27 -6.24 -26.44
CA GLY A 44 -37.08 -4.98 -27.16
C GLY A 44 -35.63 -4.51 -27.32
N VAL A 45 -34.63 -5.31 -26.91
CA VAL A 45 -33.22 -4.97 -27.14
C VAL A 45 -32.86 -5.22 -28.60
N THR A 46 -32.26 -4.24 -29.26
CA THR A 46 -31.85 -4.38 -30.66
C THR A 46 -30.71 -5.39 -30.82
N LEU A 47 -30.71 -6.13 -31.93
CA LEU A 47 -29.65 -7.09 -32.24
C LEU A 47 -28.25 -6.43 -32.34
N ASP A 48 -28.22 -5.14 -32.66
CA ASP A 48 -27.02 -4.30 -32.74
C ASP A 48 -26.21 -4.28 -31.43
N GLU A 49 -26.87 -4.47 -30.29
CA GLU A 49 -26.21 -4.54 -28.98
C GLU A 49 -25.37 -5.80 -28.75
N PHE A 50 -25.62 -6.86 -29.52
CA PHE A 50 -24.88 -8.12 -29.44
C PHE A 50 -23.74 -8.20 -30.45
N THR A 51 -23.52 -7.14 -31.24
CA THR A 51 -22.44 -7.07 -32.20
C THR A 51 -21.07 -6.99 -31.51
N VAL A 52 -20.04 -7.43 -32.23
CA VAL A 52 -18.64 -7.34 -31.78
C VAL A 52 -18.25 -5.89 -31.44
N LYS A 53 -18.81 -4.91 -32.16
CA LYS A 53 -18.57 -3.48 -31.92
C LYS A 53 -19.15 -3.03 -30.58
N ALA A 54 -20.39 -3.41 -30.27
CA ALA A 54 -21.04 -3.10 -29.01
C ALA A 54 -20.31 -3.74 -27.81
N GLU A 55 -19.89 -5.01 -27.93
CA GLU A 55 -19.11 -5.67 -26.87
C GLU A 55 -17.74 -5.00 -26.66
N LYS A 56 -17.06 -4.60 -27.74
CA LYS A 56 -15.79 -3.86 -27.65
C LYS A 56 -15.97 -2.51 -26.97
N ARG A 57 -17.11 -1.82 -27.17
CA ARG A 57 -17.45 -0.58 -26.47
C ARG A 57 -17.62 -0.84 -24.96
N ARG A 58 -18.42 -1.84 -24.58
CA ARG A 58 -18.61 -2.24 -23.17
C ARG A 58 -17.29 -2.65 -22.50
N GLN A 59 -16.42 -3.35 -23.23
CA GLN A 59 -15.09 -3.70 -22.73
C GLN A 59 -14.23 -2.46 -22.45
N LYS A 60 -14.23 -1.46 -23.34
CA LYS A 60 -13.51 -0.20 -23.11
C LYS A 60 -14.05 0.56 -21.89
N GLU A 61 -15.36 0.61 -21.73
CA GLU A 61 -16.01 1.25 -20.57
C GLU A 61 -15.59 0.56 -19.26
N ARG A 62 -15.64 -0.78 -19.21
CA ARG A 62 -15.14 -1.57 -18.06
C ARG A 62 -13.67 -1.31 -17.77
N MET A 63 -12.83 -1.28 -18.80
CA MET A 63 -11.39 -1.01 -18.64
C MET A 63 -11.13 0.40 -18.08
N ALA A 64 -11.86 1.41 -18.57
CA ALA A 64 -11.75 2.77 -18.06
C ALA A 64 -12.21 2.88 -16.59
N GLU A 65 -13.23 2.13 -16.19
CA GLU A 65 -13.66 2.06 -14.79
C GLU A 65 -12.59 1.41 -13.89
N ILE A 66 -11.99 0.30 -14.35
CA ILE A 66 -10.87 -0.35 -13.66
C ILE A 66 -9.71 0.61 -13.47
N GLU A 67 -9.35 1.37 -14.51
CA GLU A 67 -8.28 2.37 -14.45
C GLU A 67 -8.58 3.48 -13.43
N LYS A 68 -9.82 3.99 -13.39
CA LYS A 68 -10.26 4.96 -12.37
C LYS A 68 -10.18 4.40 -10.95
N VAL A 69 -10.51 3.12 -10.75
CA VAL A 69 -10.36 2.47 -9.44
C VAL A 69 -8.89 2.32 -9.07
N LYS A 70 -8.04 1.92 -10.02
CA LYS A 70 -6.60 1.79 -9.82
C LYS A 70 -5.97 3.11 -9.40
N LYS A 71 -6.27 4.19 -10.13
CA LYS A 71 -5.80 5.55 -9.79
C LYS A 71 -6.22 5.97 -8.38
N ARG A 72 -7.48 5.75 -7.99
CA ARG A 72 -7.96 6.04 -6.63
C ARG A 72 -7.24 5.23 -5.54
N ARG A 73 -6.81 4.00 -5.83
CA ARG A 73 -6.02 3.18 -4.90
C ARG A 73 -4.61 3.72 -4.76
N GLU A 74 -3.99 4.10 -5.87
CA GLU A 74 -2.65 4.70 -5.89
C GLU A 74 -2.65 6.04 -5.14
N GLU A 75 -3.61 6.93 -5.41
CA GLU A 75 -3.78 8.20 -4.70
C GLU A 75 -3.94 8.00 -3.17
N ARG A 76 -4.80 7.06 -2.75
CA ARG A 76 -4.98 6.75 -1.33
C ARG A 76 -3.73 6.16 -0.68
N ALA A 77 -2.97 5.34 -1.41
CA ALA A 77 -1.72 4.78 -0.90
C ALA A 77 -0.67 5.87 -0.70
N LEU A 78 -0.57 6.83 -1.62
CA LEU A 78 0.32 7.98 -1.51
C LEU A 78 -0.08 8.89 -0.34
N GLU A 79 -1.36 9.24 -0.21
CA GLU A 79 -1.85 10.06 0.91
C GLU A 79 -1.59 9.38 2.27
N LYS A 80 -1.81 8.07 2.34
CA LYS A 80 -1.53 7.29 3.55
C LYS A 80 -0.04 7.27 3.89
N ALA A 81 0.83 7.07 2.89
CA ALA A 81 2.26 7.08 3.09
C ALA A 81 2.77 8.45 3.58
N GLN A 82 2.29 9.54 2.99
CA GLN A 82 2.62 10.90 3.44
C GLN A 82 2.17 11.15 4.87
N ARG A 83 0.93 10.76 5.22
CA ARG A 83 0.42 10.88 6.59
C ARG A 83 1.25 10.07 7.58
N GLU A 84 1.65 8.86 7.22
CA GLU A 84 2.51 8.02 8.07
C GLU A 84 3.90 8.62 8.26
N GLU A 85 4.49 9.22 7.21
CA GLU A 85 5.77 9.93 7.29
C GLU A 85 5.69 11.16 8.19
N ASP A 86 4.66 11.99 8.02
CA ASP A 86 4.42 13.18 8.85
C ASP A 86 4.24 12.80 10.33
N MET A 87 3.46 11.75 10.60
CA MET A 87 3.27 11.23 11.96
C MET A 87 4.58 10.72 12.57
N MET A 88 5.38 9.97 11.80
CA MET A 88 6.68 9.47 12.26
C MET A 88 7.63 10.64 12.58
N LEU A 89 7.65 11.69 11.75
CA LEU A 89 8.47 12.87 12.00
C LEU A 89 8.05 13.57 13.29
N LEU A 90 6.75 13.76 13.50
CA LEU A 90 6.19 14.38 14.70
C LEU A 90 6.49 13.56 15.95
N GLU A 91 6.34 12.23 15.90
CA GLU A 91 6.70 11.33 17.00
C GLU A 91 8.19 11.42 17.32
N ARG A 92 9.05 11.48 16.30
CA ARG A 92 10.49 11.63 16.48
C ARG A 92 10.84 12.99 17.08
N GLU A 93 10.16 14.06 16.70
CA GLU A 93 10.34 15.39 17.29
C GLU A 93 9.92 15.42 18.76
N ARG A 94 8.75 14.86 19.06
CA ARG A 94 8.28 14.70 20.42
C ARG A 94 9.25 13.89 21.27
N GLY A 95 9.76 12.77 20.75
CA GLY A 95 10.75 11.96 21.44
C GLY A 95 12.06 12.70 21.72
N ARG A 96 12.49 13.60 20.83
CA ARG A 96 13.65 14.48 21.09
C ARG A 96 13.38 15.47 22.22
N ALA A 97 12.23 16.15 22.17
CA ALA A 97 11.86 17.11 23.22
C ALA A 97 11.73 16.44 24.60
N GLU A 98 11.12 15.26 24.65
CA GLU A 98 11.04 14.47 25.89
C GLU A 98 12.43 14.06 26.38
N ALA A 99 13.33 13.62 25.50
CA ALA A 99 14.71 13.28 25.86
C ALA A 99 15.49 14.48 26.41
N ASP A 100 15.40 15.64 25.77
CA ASP A 100 16.06 16.88 26.22
C ASP A 100 15.56 17.29 27.62
N ASP A 101 14.27 17.12 27.90
CA ASP A 101 13.68 17.39 29.21
C ASP A 101 14.12 16.37 30.28
N PHE A 102 14.33 15.11 29.88
CA PHE A 102 14.89 14.09 30.77
C PHE A 102 16.36 14.38 31.10
N GLU A 103 17.18 14.77 30.11
CA GLU A 103 18.59 15.10 30.31
C GLU A 103 18.75 16.24 31.31
N LYS A 104 17.98 17.33 31.18
CA LYS A 104 18.00 18.44 32.16
C LYS A 104 17.66 17.99 33.58
N LYS A 105 16.65 17.12 33.74
CA LYS A 105 16.24 16.60 35.05
C LYS A 105 17.31 15.67 35.63
N GLU A 106 17.99 14.89 34.79
CA GLU A 106 19.08 14.02 35.20
C GLU A 106 20.31 14.83 35.66
N GLU A 107 20.66 15.89 34.93
CA GLU A 107 21.71 16.84 35.34
C GLU A 107 21.41 17.49 36.68
N GLU A 108 20.18 17.99 36.88
CA GLU A 108 19.74 18.60 38.14
C GLU A 108 19.76 17.58 39.28
N PHE A 109 19.30 16.36 39.03
CA PHE A 109 19.36 15.27 40.00
C PHE A 109 20.80 14.94 40.40
N HIS A 110 21.72 14.80 39.44
CA HIS A 110 23.14 14.53 39.73
C HIS A 110 23.81 15.69 40.47
N PHE A 111 23.44 16.92 40.16
CA PHE A 111 23.91 18.10 40.87
C PHE A 111 23.46 18.09 42.33
N ASP A 112 22.18 17.85 42.59
CA ASP A 112 21.63 17.75 43.94
C ASP A 112 22.16 16.55 44.71
N GLU A 113 22.35 15.41 44.05
CA GLU A 113 23.01 14.25 44.65
C GLU A 113 24.44 14.59 45.06
N SER A 114 25.18 15.34 44.22
CA SER A 114 26.53 15.81 44.52
C SER A 114 26.56 16.76 45.73
N LYS A 115 25.59 17.68 45.83
CA LYS A 115 25.38 18.53 47.03
C LYS A 115 25.21 17.69 48.28
N VAL A 116 24.30 16.73 48.26
CA VAL A 116 23.98 15.88 49.41
C VAL A 116 25.20 15.05 49.81
N LYS A 117 25.88 14.42 48.84
CA LYS A 117 27.11 13.66 49.08
C LYS A 117 28.20 14.53 49.72
N SER A 118 28.39 15.75 49.22
CA SER A 118 29.36 16.72 49.75
C SER A 118 29.04 17.12 51.20
N LYS A 119 27.79 17.49 51.49
CA LYS A 119 27.31 17.80 52.85
C LYS A 119 27.58 16.63 53.82
N ILE A 120 27.29 15.39 53.41
CA ILE A 120 27.56 14.20 54.23
C ILE A 120 29.06 14.02 54.48
N ARG A 121 29.93 14.28 53.48
CA ARG A 121 31.40 14.19 53.64
C ARG A 121 31.93 15.20 54.65
N LEU A 122 31.48 16.46 54.56
CA LEU A 122 31.84 17.53 55.49
C LEU A 122 31.43 17.18 56.92
N CYS A 123 30.17 16.77 57.13
CA CYS A 123 29.68 16.39 58.45
C CYS A 123 30.43 15.18 59.06
N LYS A 124 30.92 14.26 58.22
CA LYS A 124 31.65 13.05 58.65
C LYS A 124 33.17 13.24 58.71
N GLY A 125 33.69 14.46 58.51
CA GLY A 125 35.14 14.74 58.56
C GLY A 125 35.96 14.09 57.43
N ARG A 126 35.32 13.64 56.34
CA ARG A 126 35.96 12.99 55.18
C ARG A 126 35.93 13.91 53.95
N MET A 127 36.27 15.18 54.15
CA MET A 127 36.18 16.19 53.09
C MET A 127 37.17 15.91 51.96
N LYS A 128 36.74 16.19 50.72
CA LYS A 128 37.61 16.20 49.53
C LYS A 128 37.88 17.64 49.09
N PRO A 129 38.99 17.93 48.40
CA PRO A 129 39.27 19.28 47.90
C PRO A 129 38.13 19.90 47.07
N ILE A 130 37.41 19.08 46.29
CA ILE A 130 36.25 19.55 45.51
C ILE A 130 35.12 20.08 46.39
N ASP A 131 34.93 19.56 47.61
CA ASP A 131 33.90 20.02 48.54
C ASP A 131 34.14 21.46 49.03
N VAL A 132 35.38 21.95 48.92
CA VAL A 132 35.78 23.33 49.27
C VAL A 132 35.54 24.28 48.10
N LEU A 133 35.55 23.77 46.87
CA LEU A 133 35.38 24.55 45.64
C LEU A 133 33.91 24.70 45.23
N THR A 134 33.03 23.78 45.63
CA THR A 134 31.60 23.90 45.35
C THR A 134 30.97 24.95 46.28
N THR A 135 30.94 26.20 45.83
CA THR A 135 30.03 27.21 46.40
C THR A 135 28.62 26.90 45.89
N TYR A 136 27.77 26.38 46.77
CA TYR A 136 26.34 26.17 46.50
C TYR A 136 25.53 27.45 46.70
#